data_AF-A0A4Q4VZG3-F1
#
_entry.id   AF-A0A4Q4VZG3-F1
#
_cell.length_a   1.000
_cell.length_b   1.000
_cell.length_c   1.000
_cell.angle_alpha   90.00
_cell.angle_beta   90.00
_cell.angle_gamma   90.00
#
_symmetry.space_group_name_H-M   'P 1'
#
loop_
_entity.id
_entity.type
_entity.pdbx_description
1 polymer ?
#
loop_
_entity_poly.entity_id
_entity_poly.type
_entity_poly.pdbx_seq_one_letter_code
_entity_poly.pdbx_strand_id
1 'polypeptide(L)'
;MTVPYPSRDNSIFRFDPGTIRQDAEGDAHHLASKNSIRDAVDVAAAGGAARGEAAPRLPDSERHDAAARRRPLACGTETRQWDRVGTDVEGRNENPALRLAEYLSYDEMMLGSLLGVSGPSHFVNDGDRCNRAVEAAPGTYEPRGVVVGLVGARFERPGRMDSVHCLPSSRGTAQHPQLTALFQNFFTGSAHPRDQPAAFDAAMYKARMRATVDVLLLEANDRALAAGRKAYVYVVGFGLGVWKVDNAQPRLYVEAFAEALGDLGTSGGLGSLGTLEFAWIDLPATTQRQVTDAAARLGVRVKFSRRNPAAKLAGEETDQLLVLSYAWDSNAFPGNEYWLGSLAASGDPAAACMSTISELHNPVMNPGFLERIKVLQPSNR
;
A
#
# COMPACT_ATOMS: atom_id res chain seq x y z
N MET A 1 32.78 3.69 23.55
CA MET A 1 31.76 4.05 24.56
C MET A 1 30.47 3.37 24.14
N THR A 2 30.17 2.24 24.77
CA THR A 2 28.96 1.44 24.56
C THR A 2 27.90 1.96 25.52
N VAL A 3 26.82 2.52 24.98
CA VAL A 3 25.64 2.88 25.78
C VAL A 3 24.81 1.61 25.98
N PRO A 4 24.54 1.17 27.22
CA PRO A 4 23.76 -0.03 27.48
C PRO A 4 22.28 0.21 27.16
N TYR A 5 21.70 -0.71 26.38
CA TYR A 5 20.26 -0.80 26.13
C TYR A 5 19.54 -1.19 27.44
N PRO A 6 18.57 -0.41 27.95
CA PRO A 6 17.83 -0.79 29.13
C PRO A 6 16.79 -1.89 28.81
N SER A 7 16.83 -2.90 29.68
CA SER A 7 15.85 -3.95 30.02
C SER A 7 14.63 -4.21 29.12
N ARG A 8 14.52 -5.48 28.74
CA ARG A 8 13.34 -6.20 28.24
C ARG A 8 12.08 -5.91 29.07
N ASP A 9 11.26 -4.98 28.57
CA ASP A 9 9.83 -4.92 28.87
C ASP A 9 9.10 -4.81 27.51
N ASN A 10 8.62 -5.95 27.00
CA ASN A 10 7.96 -6.07 25.69
C ASN A 10 6.52 -5.52 25.69
N SER A 11 6.23 -4.49 26.49
CA SER A 11 4.92 -3.86 26.61
C SER A 11 4.73 -2.59 25.76
N ILE A 12 5.70 -2.26 24.91
CA ILE A 12 5.85 -0.98 24.17
C ILE A 12 4.95 -0.83 22.92
N PHE A 13 4.09 -1.79 22.59
CA PHE A 13 3.23 -1.65 21.40
C PHE A 13 1.80 -2.09 21.68
N ARG A 14 1.00 -1.18 22.25
CA ARG A 14 -0.45 -1.36 22.33
C ARG A 14 -1.08 -0.98 20.99
N PHE A 15 -1.50 -1.98 20.23
CA PHE A 15 -2.29 -1.84 19.01
C PHE A 15 -3.69 -1.29 19.36
N ASP A 16 -4.07 -0.11 18.85
CA ASP A 16 -5.42 0.44 18.99
C ASP A 16 -6.24 0.22 17.70
N PRO A 17 -7.30 -0.61 17.74
CA PRO A 17 -8.16 -0.92 16.59
C PRO A 17 -8.93 0.28 15.98
N GLY A 18 -9.04 1.42 16.68
CA GLY A 18 -9.83 2.56 16.20
C GLY A 18 -9.22 3.27 14.99
N THR A 19 -7.89 3.44 14.99
CA THR A 19 -7.22 4.42 14.13
C THR A 19 -7.05 4.02 12.67
N ILE A 20 -7.10 2.71 12.36
CA ILE A 20 -6.96 2.18 10.99
C ILE A 20 -8.29 2.20 10.22
N ARG A 21 -9.43 2.24 10.93
CA ARG A 21 -10.75 1.96 10.33
C ARG A 21 -11.19 2.96 9.26
N GLN A 22 -10.56 4.13 9.17
CA GLN A 22 -10.99 5.23 8.29
C GLN A 22 -10.30 5.22 6.91
N ASP A 23 -9.21 4.47 6.71
CA ASP A 23 -8.56 4.36 5.39
C ASP A 23 -9.33 3.40 4.46
N ALA A 24 -10.18 2.53 5.02
CA ALA A 24 -11.02 1.58 4.28
C ALA A 24 -12.41 2.12 3.87
N GLU A 25 -12.88 3.24 4.45
CA GLU A 25 -14.26 3.72 4.25
C GLU A 25 -14.48 4.48 2.91
N GLY A 26 -13.43 4.79 2.17
CA GLY A 26 -13.51 5.46 0.86
C GLY A 26 -14.12 4.59 -0.26
N ASP A 27 -14.04 3.26 -0.16
CA ASP A 27 -14.45 2.34 -1.24
C ASP A 27 -15.92 1.89 -1.18
N ALA A 28 -16.59 2.01 -0.01
CA ALA A 28 -17.99 1.58 0.13
C ALA A 28 -18.97 2.50 -0.63
N HIS A 29 -18.63 3.78 -0.79
CA HIS A 29 -19.51 4.76 -1.43
C HIS A 29 -19.52 4.70 -2.96
N HIS A 30 -18.55 4.04 -3.61
CA HIS A 30 -18.51 3.93 -5.07
C HIS A 30 -19.24 2.71 -5.64
N LEU A 31 -19.52 1.68 -4.81
CA LEU A 31 -20.34 0.53 -5.22
C LEU A 31 -21.85 0.77 -5.10
N ALA A 32 -22.29 1.75 -4.31
CA ALA A 32 -23.72 2.00 -4.06
C ALA A 32 -24.43 2.80 -5.19
N SER A 33 -23.71 3.41 -6.13
CA SER A 33 -24.31 4.31 -7.14
C SER A 33 -24.55 3.68 -8.52
N LYS A 34 -24.46 2.34 -8.66
CA LYS A 34 -24.65 1.65 -9.96
C LYS A 34 -25.77 0.60 -10.01
N ASN A 35 -26.60 0.47 -8.99
CA ASN A 35 -27.76 -0.43 -8.98
C ASN A 35 -29.11 0.33 -9.01
N SER A 36 -29.20 1.37 -9.85
CA SER A 36 -30.50 1.83 -10.37
C SER A 36 -30.49 1.55 -11.87
N ILE A 37 -31.39 0.66 -12.29
CA ILE A 37 -31.76 0.21 -13.65
C ILE A 37 -31.73 -1.32 -13.69
N ARG A 38 -32.87 -1.93 -13.31
CA ARG A 38 -33.57 -3.00 -14.03
C ARG A 38 -34.75 -3.50 -13.18
N ASP A 39 -35.89 -2.86 -13.38
CA ASP A 39 -37.19 -3.49 -13.15
C ASP A 39 -37.59 -4.32 -14.38
N ALA A 40 -38.40 -5.34 -14.10
CA ALA A 40 -39.24 -6.15 -14.99
C ALA A 40 -38.55 -7.24 -15.85
N VAL A 41 -38.72 -8.51 -15.44
CA VAL A 41 -39.63 -9.47 -16.10
C VAL A 41 -40.11 -10.50 -15.06
N ASP A 42 -41.43 -10.60 -14.90
CA ASP A 42 -42.15 -11.57 -14.08
C ASP A 42 -42.28 -12.98 -14.72
N VAL A 43 -42.60 -13.94 -13.85
CA VAL A 43 -43.62 -15.03 -13.99
C VAL A 43 -43.10 -16.46 -13.71
N ALA A 44 -43.41 -16.89 -12.48
CA ALA A 44 -44.03 -18.14 -12.03
C ALA A 44 -43.56 -19.53 -12.54
N ALA A 45 -43.23 -20.39 -11.57
CA ALA A 45 -43.83 -21.74 -11.45
C ALA A 45 -43.73 -22.24 -9.99
N ALA A 46 -44.76 -22.95 -9.57
CA ALA A 46 -45.15 -23.24 -8.20
C ALA A 46 -44.56 -24.54 -7.61
N GLY A 47 -44.62 -24.66 -6.27
CA GLY A 47 -45.11 -25.87 -5.61
C GLY A 47 -44.17 -26.56 -4.62
N GLY A 48 -44.64 -26.75 -3.38
CA GLY A 48 -44.20 -27.86 -2.53
C GLY A 48 -43.99 -27.52 -1.05
N ALA A 49 -45.01 -27.77 -0.23
CA ALA A 49 -44.99 -27.66 1.22
C ALA A 49 -44.41 -28.92 1.90
N ALA A 50 -43.75 -28.76 3.05
CA ALA A 50 -43.73 -29.77 4.12
C ALA A 50 -43.39 -29.12 5.48
N ARG A 51 -44.24 -29.39 6.47
CA ARG A 51 -44.07 -29.07 7.90
C ARG A 51 -43.27 -30.17 8.59
N GLY A 52 -42.49 -29.82 9.61
CA GLY A 52 -41.82 -30.78 10.50
C GLY A 52 -41.32 -30.14 11.81
N GLU A 53 -42.15 -30.29 12.84
CA GLU A 53 -41.93 -30.39 14.30
C GLU A 53 -40.87 -29.58 15.07
N ALA A 54 -41.35 -29.05 16.20
CA ALA A 54 -40.64 -28.31 17.24
C ALA A 54 -40.23 -29.21 18.42
N ALA A 55 -39.12 -28.87 19.07
CA ALA A 55 -38.64 -29.41 20.35
C ALA A 55 -38.16 -28.25 21.27
N PRO A 56 -38.04 -28.45 22.60
CA PRO A 56 -38.66 -27.59 23.62
C PRO A 56 -37.82 -26.42 24.16
N ARG A 57 -38.52 -25.47 24.80
CA ARG A 57 -38.01 -24.28 25.49
C ARG A 57 -37.34 -24.63 26.83
N LEU A 58 -36.18 -24.04 27.09
CA LEU A 58 -35.52 -23.92 28.40
C LEU A 58 -35.74 -22.50 28.97
N PRO A 59 -35.74 -22.32 30.31
CA PRO A 59 -36.33 -21.15 30.97
C PRO A 59 -35.49 -19.86 30.90
N ASP A 60 -36.21 -18.74 30.98
CA ASP A 60 -35.67 -17.38 31.00
C ASP A 60 -34.93 -17.06 32.30
N SER A 61 -33.62 -16.87 32.19
CA SER A 61 -32.83 -15.95 33.02
C SER A 61 -31.52 -15.65 32.29
N GLU A 62 -31.18 -14.36 32.19
CA GLU A 62 -30.02 -13.79 31.49
C GLU A 62 -30.21 -13.44 29.99
N ARG A 63 -31.27 -12.67 29.69
CA ARG A 63 -31.22 -11.68 28.59
C ARG A 63 -30.99 -10.30 29.19
N HIS A 64 -29.72 -9.94 29.39
CA HIS A 64 -29.39 -8.52 29.52
C HIS A 64 -29.47 -7.89 28.13
N ASP A 65 -30.49 -7.05 28.00
CA ASP A 65 -30.81 -6.16 26.92
C ASP A 65 -29.58 -5.32 26.51
N ALA A 66 -28.88 -5.75 25.47
CA ALA A 66 -27.83 -4.96 24.81
C ALA A 66 -28.33 -4.43 23.46
N ALA A 67 -29.61 -4.07 23.38
CA ALA A 67 -30.13 -3.17 22.35
C ALA A 67 -29.79 -1.71 22.68
N ALA A 68 -28.53 -1.42 23.01
CA ALA A 68 -28.02 -0.06 22.98
C ALA A 68 -27.70 0.27 21.53
N ARG A 69 -28.57 1.09 20.93
CA ARG A 69 -28.37 1.78 19.65
C ARG A 69 -26.91 2.21 19.49
N ARG A 70 -26.08 1.40 18.82
CA ARG A 70 -24.75 1.82 18.38
C ARG A 70 -24.96 2.76 17.20
N ARG A 71 -25.04 4.05 17.51
CA ARG A 71 -24.83 5.11 16.53
C ARG A 71 -23.57 4.76 15.73
N PRO A 72 -23.54 4.97 14.41
CA PRO A 72 -22.28 4.96 13.69
C PRO A 72 -21.36 5.98 14.36
N LEU A 73 -20.20 5.53 14.84
CA LEU A 73 -19.16 6.43 15.31
C LEU A 73 -18.81 7.33 14.14
N ALA A 74 -19.06 8.62 14.29
CA ALA A 74 -18.76 9.60 13.27
C ALA A 74 -17.26 9.53 12.94
N CYS A 75 -16.94 9.41 11.64
CA CYS A 75 -15.65 9.82 11.11
C CYS A 75 -15.28 11.19 11.72
N GLY A 76 -14.23 11.27 12.55
CA GLY A 76 -13.69 12.57 12.97
C GLY A 76 -13.02 12.74 14.34
N THR A 77 -13.08 11.81 15.31
CA THR A 77 -12.43 12.05 16.63
C THR A 77 -10.99 11.51 16.68
N GLU A 78 -10.75 10.25 16.31
CA GLU A 78 -9.43 9.61 16.37
C GLU A 78 -8.44 10.18 15.35
N THR A 79 -8.90 10.52 14.14
CA THR A 79 -8.09 11.20 13.12
C THR A 79 -7.61 12.58 13.58
N ARG A 80 -8.43 13.31 14.35
CA ARG A 80 -8.03 14.58 14.97
C ARG A 80 -7.09 14.40 16.17
N GLN A 81 -7.12 13.22 16.81
CA GLN A 81 -6.18 12.91 17.87
C GLN A 81 -4.80 12.54 17.30
N TRP A 82 -4.77 11.75 16.22
CA TRP A 82 -3.53 11.44 15.52
C TRP A 82 -2.84 12.69 14.97
N ASP A 83 -3.60 13.66 14.46
CA ASP A 83 -3.08 14.96 14.01
C ASP A 83 -2.24 15.72 15.06
N ARG A 84 -2.43 15.38 16.34
CA ARG A 84 -1.74 16.03 17.46
C ARG A 84 -0.51 15.24 17.91
N VAL A 85 -0.31 13.99 17.50
CA VAL A 85 0.85 13.16 17.88
C VAL A 85 2.13 13.88 17.47
N GLY A 86 3.04 14.09 18.43
CA GLY A 86 4.29 14.84 18.23
C GLY A 86 4.14 16.37 18.21
N THR A 87 2.99 16.91 18.59
CA THR A 87 2.77 18.36 18.76
C THR A 87 2.65 18.73 20.25
N ASP A 88 2.81 20.02 20.57
CA ASP A 88 2.64 20.55 21.94
C ASP A 88 1.26 20.30 22.56
N VAL A 89 0.27 19.93 21.74
CA VAL A 89 -1.11 19.65 22.17
C VAL A 89 -1.48 18.17 22.16
N GLU A 90 -0.51 17.26 21.97
CA GLU A 90 -0.77 15.80 22.02
C GLU A 90 -1.40 15.36 23.35
N GLY A 91 -1.07 16.05 24.45
CA GLY A 91 -1.66 15.83 25.77
C GLY A 91 -3.19 15.97 25.82
N ARG A 92 -3.81 16.62 24.82
CA ARG A 92 -5.27 16.78 24.70
C ARG A 92 -5.96 15.57 24.06
N ASN A 93 -5.22 14.54 23.66
CA ASN A 93 -5.80 13.31 23.15
C ASN A 93 -6.47 12.53 24.28
N GLU A 94 -7.71 12.15 24.02
CA GLU A 94 -8.56 11.31 24.87
C GLU A 94 -7.97 9.91 25.01
N ASN A 95 -7.43 9.34 23.92
CA ASN A 95 -6.63 8.13 23.98
C ASN A 95 -5.21 8.50 24.49
N PRO A 96 -4.81 8.04 25.69
CA PRO A 96 -3.49 8.32 26.23
C PRO A 96 -2.36 7.61 25.49
N ALA A 97 -2.66 6.56 24.73
CA ALA A 97 -1.67 5.84 23.92
C ALA A 97 -1.25 6.63 22.68
N LEU A 98 -2.15 7.46 22.09
CA LEU A 98 -1.84 8.28 20.91
C LEU A 98 -0.91 9.44 21.27
N ARG A 99 0.38 9.12 21.46
CA ARG A 99 1.49 10.02 21.78
C ARG A 99 2.70 9.63 20.96
N LEU A 100 3.62 10.58 20.77
CA LEU A 100 4.84 10.37 19.98
C LEU A 100 5.69 9.20 20.49
N ALA A 101 5.65 8.94 21.80
CA ALA A 101 6.39 7.83 22.41
C ALA A 101 5.95 6.44 21.91
N GLU A 102 4.69 6.31 21.45
CA GLU A 102 4.09 5.02 21.10
C GLU A 102 3.71 4.93 19.61
N TYR A 103 3.46 6.07 18.95
CA TYR A 103 2.99 6.14 17.56
C TYR A 103 3.72 7.20 16.74
N LEU A 104 3.76 6.95 15.43
CA LEU A 104 4.36 7.87 14.47
C LEU A 104 3.53 9.16 14.33
N SER A 105 4.22 10.29 14.42
CA SER A 105 3.74 11.58 13.94
C SER A 105 3.65 11.60 12.41
N TYR A 106 2.88 12.54 11.84
CA TYR A 106 2.81 12.73 10.39
C TYR A 106 4.18 13.05 9.74
N ASP A 107 5.09 13.66 10.52
CA ASP A 107 6.44 13.96 10.06
C ASP A 107 7.27 12.67 9.91
N GLU A 108 7.17 11.74 10.86
CA GLU A 108 7.81 10.42 10.78
C GLU A 108 7.14 9.51 9.73
N MET A 109 5.81 9.63 9.57
CA MET A 109 5.08 8.90 8.52
C MET A 109 5.56 9.27 7.12
N MET A 110 5.93 10.54 6.87
CA MET A 110 6.50 10.95 5.59
C MET A 110 7.84 10.25 5.33
N LEU A 111 8.71 10.18 6.34
CA LEU A 111 9.97 9.43 6.24
C LEU A 111 9.72 7.94 6.01
N GLY A 112 8.81 7.32 6.76
CA GLY A 112 8.41 5.93 6.59
C GLY A 112 7.87 5.63 5.19
N SER A 113 7.23 6.62 4.55
CA SER A 113 6.70 6.47 3.18
C SER A 113 7.77 6.38 2.09
N LEU A 114 9.03 6.67 2.42
CA LEU A 114 10.19 6.55 1.53
C LEU A 114 10.93 5.21 1.71
N LEU A 115 10.47 4.37 2.64
CA LEU A 115 11.00 3.03 2.87
C LEU A 115 10.16 1.99 2.13
N GLY A 116 10.82 0.90 1.73
CA GLY A 116 10.17 -0.31 1.22
C GLY A 116 10.49 -1.50 2.11
N VAL A 117 9.55 -2.45 2.20
CA VAL A 117 9.76 -3.73 2.89
C VAL A 117 9.75 -4.85 1.86
N SER A 118 10.78 -5.70 1.85
CA SER A 118 10.88 -6.77 0.86
C SER A 118 11.39 -8.08 1.41
N GLY A 119 10.91 -9.18 0.84
CA GLY A 119 11.34 -10.51 1.26
C GLY A 119 10.81 -11.63 0.38
N PRO A 120 11.53 -12.77 0.32
CA PRO A 120 10.99 -13.97 -0.29
C PRO A 120 9.78 -14.44 0.51
N SER A 121 8.70 -14.77 -0.18
CA SER A 121 7.45 -15.22 0.45
C SER A 121 6.95 -16.49 -0.21
N HIS A 122 6.23 -17.29 0.57
CA HIS A 122 5.44 -18.41 0.07
C HIS A 122 4.03 -17.91 -0.23
N PHE A 123 3.45 -18.37 -1.34
CA PHE A 123 2.08 -18.04 -1.71
C PHE A 123 1.16 -19.23 -1.48
N VAL A 124 -0.11 -18.94 -1.19
CA VAL A 124 -1.17 -19.95 -1.00
C VAL A 124 -2.31 -19.81 -2.02
N ASN A 125 -2.38 -18.67 -2.71
CA ASN A 125 -3.30 -18.40 -3.81
C ASN A 125 -2.72 -17.38 -4.80
N ASP A 126 -3.51 -16.96 -5.79
CA ASP A 126 -3.08 -16.08 -6.87
C ASP A 126 -3.08 -14.58 -6.53
N GLY A 127 -3.52 -14.21 -5.32
CA GLY A 127 -3.52 -12.83 -4.85
C GLY A 127 -4.72 -11.99 -5.28
N ASP A 128 -5.84 -12.61 -5.67
CA ASP A 128 -7.10 -11.88 -5.88
C ASP A 128 -7.41 -10.95 -4.70
N ARG A 129 -7.98 -9.76 -4.97
CA ARG A 129 -8.25 -8.76 -3.92
C ARG A 129 -9.20 -9.29 -2.82
N CYS A 130 -10.05 -10.25 -3.17
CA CYS A 130 -11.02 -10.87 -2.28
C CYS A 130 -10.61 -12.30 -1.86
N ASN A 131 -9.32 -12.66 -1.97
CA ASN A 131 -8.87 -14.03 -1.73
C ASN A 131 -9.12 -14.54 -0.30
N ARG A 132 -9.14 -13.66 0.71
CA ARG A 132 -9.51 -13.95 2.11
C ARG A 132 -8.79 -15.18 2.71
N ALA A 133 -7.54 -15.39 2.31
CA ALA A 133 -6.68 -16.49 2.74
C ALA A 133 -7.21 -17.89 2.37
N VAL A 134 -8.07 -17.96 1.36
CA VAL A 134 -8.53 -19.23 0.80
C VAL A 134 -7.42 -19.78 -0.10
N GLU A 135 -7.01 -21.02 0.15
CA GLU A 135 -6.02 -21.71 -0.67
C GLU A 135 -6.56 -21.95 -2.08
N ALA A 136 -5.73 -21.69 -3.09
CA ALA A 136 -6.04 -22.02 -4.48
C ALA A 136 -5.43 -23.37 -4.87
N ALA A 137 -5.95 -23.95 -5.97
CA ALA A 137 -5.41 -25.20 -6.51
C ALA A 137 -3.92 -25.04 -6.89
N PRO A 138 -3.03 -25.98 -6.47
CA PRO A 138 -1.63 -25.92 -6.87
C PRO A 138 -1.47 -25.85 -8.40
N GLY A 139 -0.53 -25.01 -8.85
CA GLY A 139 -0.25 -24.80 -10.27
C GLY A 139 -1.04 -23.67 -10.93
N THR A 140 -2.07 -23.12 -10.29
CA THR A 140 -2.78 -21.91 -10.80
C THR A 140 -2.09 -20.62 -10.41
N TYR A 141 -1.18 -20.66 -9.43
CA TYR A 141 -0.39 -19.55 -8.93
C TYR A 141 1.09 -19.93 -8.80
N GLU A 142 1.97 -18.93 -8.74
CA GLU A 142 3.37 -19.14 -8.40
C GLU A 142 3.51 -19.58 -6.94
N PRO A 143 4.24 -20.64 -6.60
CA PRO A 143 4.34 -21.07 -5.20
C PRO A 143 5.21 -20.12 -4.36
N ARG A 144 6.08 -19.34 -4.99
CA ARG A 144 7.06 -18.47 -4.34
C ARG A 144 7.36 -17.25 -5.18
N GLY A 145 7.69 -16.16 -4.52
CA GLY A 145 8.18 -14.93 -5.15
C GLY A 145 8.83 -14.01 -4.13
N VAL A 146 9.19 -12.81 -4.57
CA VAL A 146 9.56 -11.71 -3.68
C VAL A 146 8.37 -10.77 -3.58
N VAL A 147 7.95 -10.42 -2.36
CA VAL A 147 6.93 -9.41 -2.13
C VAL A 147 7.61 -8.12 -1.70
N VAL A 148 7.17 -6.99 -2.25
CA VAL A 148 7.68 -5.66 -1.93
C VAL A 148 6.52 -4.75 -1.54
N GLY A 149 6.45 -4.37 -0.27
CA GLY A 149 5.50 -3.37 0.23
C GLY A 149 6.06 -1.97 0.03
N LEU A 150 5.29 -1.11 -0.65
CA LEU A 150 5.72 0.21 -1.07
C LEU A 150 4.64 1.25 -0.84
N VAL A 151 5.05 2.43 -0.39
CA VAL A 151 4.13 3.53 -0.10
C VAL A 151 4.11 4.52 -1.26
N GLY A 152 2.91 4.81 -1.75
CA GLY A 152 2.66 5.84 -2.76
C GLY A 152 2.43 7.21 -2.14
N ALA A 153 2.22 8.22 -2.98
CA ALA A 153 1.85 9.55 -2.52
C ALA A 153 0.41 9.56 -1.93
N ARG A 154 0.26 10.23 -0.79
CA ARG A 154 -0.94 10.29 0.07
C ARG A 154 -1.52 11.71 0.11
N PHE A 155 -2.76 11.87 -0.36
CA PHE A 155 -3.46 13.15 -0.47
C PHE A 155 -4.79 13.22 0.30
N GLU A 156 -5.15 12.17 1.03
CA GLU A 156 -6.43 12.04 1.74
C GLU A 156 -6.58 13.06 2.89
N ARG A 157 -5.46 13.57 3.42
CA ARG A 157 -5.43 14.57 4.48
C ARG A 157 -4.83 15.90 3.99
N PRO A 158 -5.62 17.00 3.94
CA PRO A 158 -5.08 18.33 3.64
C PRO A 158 -3.99 18.75 4.62
N GLY A 159 -2.91 19.33 4.12
CA GLY A 159 -1.80 19.85 4.95
C GLY A 159 -0.97 18.77 5.65
N ARG A 160 -1.10 17.50 5.24
CA ARG A 160 -0.32 16.34 5.72
C ARG A 160 0.27 15.56 4.56
N MET A 161 1.32 14.80 4.82
CA MET A 161 1.98 13.93 3.84
C MET A 161 2.27 14.69 2.53
N ASP A 162 2.01 14.07 1.38
CA ASP A 162 2.32 14.62 0.07
C ASP A 162 1.48 15.85 -0.29
N SER A 163 0.34 16.08 0.38
CA SER A 163 -0.44 17.32 0.25
C SER A 163 0.37 18.56 0.61
N VAL A 164 1.32 18.46 1.55
CA VAL A 164 2.20 19.59 1.93
C VAL A 164 3.10 20.01 0.77
N HIS A 165 3.43 19.06 -0.12
CA HIS A 165 4.44 19.25 -1.14
C HIS A 165 3.87 19.41 -2.55
N CYS A 166 2.70 18.85 -2.84
CA CYS A 166 2.13 18.87 -4.19
C CYS A 166 0.85 19.72 -4.33
N LEU A 167 0.29 20.24 -3.24
CA LEU A 167 -0.94 21.03 -3.26
C LEU A 167 -0.72 22.43 -2.67
N PRO A 168 -1.57 23.42 -3.01
CA PRO A 168 -1.50 24.75 -2.42
C PRO A 168 -1.48 24.72 -0.89
N SER A 169 -0.70 25.62 -0.29
CA SER A 169 -0.56 25.72 1.16
C SER A 169 -1.91 25.83 1.86
N SER A 170 -2.18 24.90 2.76
CA SER A 170 -3.37 24.93 3.60
C SER A 170 -3.10 25.69 4.90
N ARG A 171 -4.11 26.38 5.47
CA ARG A 171 -4.00 26.98 6.81
C ARG A 171 -3.76 25.94 7.93
N GLY A 172 -3.96 24.66 7.62
CA GLY A 172 -3.77 23.53 8.51
C GLY A 172 -2.45 22.77 8.30
N THR A 173 -1.53 23.28 7.49
CA THR A 173 -0.22 22.65 7.31
C THR A 173 0.51 22.68 8.65
N ALA A 174 0.73 21.50 9.22
CA ALA A 174 1.30 21.37 10.55
C ALA A 174 2.67 20.65 10.55
N GLN A 175 3.25 20.40 9.38
CA GLN A 175 4.64 20.00 9.26
C GLN A 175 5.57 21.18 9.54
N HIS A 176 6.67 20.92 10.24
CA HIS A 176 7.66 21.94 10.55
C HIS A 176 8.32 22.52 9.26
N PRO A 177 8.46 23.85 9.08
CA PRO A 177 8.96 24.45 7.85
C PRO A 177 10.35 23.96 7.39
N GLN A 178 11.25 23.68 8.34
CA GLN A 178 12.57 23.13 8.01
C GLN A 178 12.47 21.72 7.42
N LEU A 179 11.53 20.91 7.91
CA LEU A 179 11.31 19.56 7.38
C LEU A 179 10.66 19.62 6.00
N THR A 180 9.72 20.54 5.79
CA THR A 180 9.16 20.81 4.46
C THR A 180 10.26 21.19 3.46
N ALA A 181 11.18 22.09 3.83
CA ALA A 181 12.30 22.47 2.99
C ALA A 181 13.24 21.29 2.70
N LEU A 182 13.53 20.45 3.71
CA LEU A 182 14.37 19.25 3.54
C LEU A 182 13.77 18.26 2.53
N PHE A 183 12.48 17.93 2.66
CA PHE A 183 11.81 17.03 1.72
C PHE A 183 11.72 17.61 0.31
N GLN A 184 11.36 18.89 0.18
CA GLN A 184 11.31 19.53 -1.13
C GLN A 184 12.70 19.57 -1.80
N ASN A 185 13.76 19.83 -1.04
CA ASN A 185 15.13 19.75 -1.54
C ASN A 185 15.51 18.31 -1.91
N PHE A 186 15.14 17.31 -1.10
CA PHE A 186 15.38 15.90 -1.41
C PHE A 186 14.73 15.49 -2.74
N PHE A 187 13.47 15.86 -2.97
CA PHE A 187 12.77 15.48 -4.20
C PHE A 187 13.23 16.27 -5.42
N THR A 188 13.52 17.56 -5.28
CA THR A 188 13.74 18.45 -6.44
C THR A 188 15.21 18.82 -6.67
N GLY A 189 16.10 18.55 -5.71
CA GLY A 189 17.47 19.06 -5.69
C GLY A 189 17.58 20.58 -5.49
N SER A 190 16.47 21.27 -5.19
CA SER A 190 16.44 22.72 -4.99
C SER A 190 16.48 23.08 -3.51
N ALA A 191 17.47 23.89 -3.12
CA ALA A 191 17.56 24.44 -1.76
C ALA A 191 16.47 25.48 -1.44
N HIS A 192 15.77 25.99 -2.46
CA HIS A 192 14.68 26.94 -2.27
C HIS A 192 13.32 26.23 -2.36
N PRO A 193 12.48 26.35 -1.32
CA PRO A 193 11.09 25.92 -1.36
C PRO A 193 10.38 26.52 -2.57
N ARG A 194 9.66 25.70 -3.33
CA ARG A 194 8.86 26.21 -4.44
C ARG A 194 7.59 26.85 -3.90
N ASP A 195 7.32 28.08 -4.29
CA ASP A 195 5.96 28.63 -4.19
C ASP A 195 5.06 27.77 -5.08
N GLN A 196 3.97 27.25 -4.50
CA GLN A 196 3.02 26.35 -5.19
C GLN A 196 1.72 27.09 -5.52
N PRO A 197 1.66 27.85 -6.64
CA PRO A 197 0.43 28.47 -7.10
C PRO A 197 -0.50 27.49 -7.86
N ALA A 198 -0.01 26.31 -8.25
CA ALA A 198 -0.76 25.32 -9.00
C ALA A 198 -1.67 24.48 -8.09
N ALA A 199 -2.85 24.10 -8.58
CA ALA A 199 -3.78 23.23 -7.86
C ALA A 199 -3.18 21.84 -7.57
N PHE A 200 -2.26 21.38 -8.42
CA PHE A 200 -1.49 20.15 -8.26
C PHE A 200 -0.12 20.27 -8.94
N ASP A 201 0.96 20.09 -8.18
CA ASP A 201 2.34 20.14 -8.67
C ASP A 201 2.77 18.76 -9.21
N ALA A 202 2.53 18.56 -10.51
CA ALA A 202 2.87 17.34 -11.21
C ALA A 202 4.38 16.99 -11.15
N ALA A 203 5.26 17.99 -11.09
CA ALA A 203 6.70 17.75 -11.03
C ALA A 203 7.11 17.25 -9.64
N MET A 204 6.55 17.83 -8.57
CA MET A 204 6.78 17.32 -7.20
C MET A 204 6.26 15.90 -7.07
N TYR A 205 5.03 15.64 -7.54
CA TYR A 205 4.43 14.31 -7.47
C TYR A 205 5.32 13.26 -8.15
N LYS A 206 5.80 13.53 -9.37
CA LYS A 206 6.70 12.60 -10.06
C LYS A 206 8.00 12.39 -9.28
N ALA A 207 8.64 13.47 -8.81
CA ALA A 207 9.87 13.37 -8.03
C ALA A 207 9.69 12.55 -6.74
N ARG A 208 8.57 12.73 -6.05
CA ARG A 208 8.18 11.91 -4.91
C ARG A 208 7.99 10.44 -5.29
N MET A 209 7.29 10.16 -6.39
CA MET A 209 7.08 8.79 -6.85
C MET A 209 8.36 8.13 -7.34
N ARG A 210 9.33 8.90 -7.86
CA ARG A 210 10.64 8.37 -8.26
C ARG A 210 11.36 7.65 -7.14
N ALA A 211 11.30 8.15 -5.90
CA ALA A 211 11.88 7.44 -4.76
C ALA A 211 11.30 6.02 -4.61
N THR A 212 9.98 5.88 -4.63
CA THR A 212 9.31 4.57 -4.51
C THR A 212 9.57 3.66 -5.72
N VAL A 213 9.58 4.23 -6.92
CA VAL A 213 9.83 3.50 -8.18
C VAL A 213 11.26 2.96 -8.24
N ASP A 214 12.24 3.80 -7.90
CA ASP A 214 13.66 3.43 -7.91
C ASP A 214 13.91 2.28 -6.92
N VAL A 215 13.30 2.31 -5.73
CA VAL A 215 13.35 1.21 -4.75
C VAL A 215 12.84 -0.09 -5.36
N LEU A 216 11.67 -0.08 -6.03
CA LEU A 216 11.11 -1.29 -6.64
C LEU A 216 12.03 -1.87 -7.71
N LEU A 217 12.50 -1.04 -8.64
CA LEU A 217 13.28 -1.50 -9.79
C LEU A 217 14.65 -2.03 -9.36
N LEU A 218 15.34 -1.33 -8.45
CA LEU A 218 16.63 -1.76 -7.93
C LEU A 218 16.51 -3.02 -7.07
N GLU A 219 15.49 -3.11 -6.21
CA GLU A 219 15.28 -4.32 -5.41
C GLU A 219 14.95 -5.53 -6.28
N ALA A 220 14.08 -5.36 -7.28
CA ALA A 220 13.75 -6.43 -8.21
C ALA A 220 14.98 -6.90 -8.99
N ASN A 221 15.80 -5.95 -9.47
CA ASN A 221 17.06 -6.25 -10.15
C ASN A 221 18.00 -7.06 -9.26
N ASP A 222 18.25 -6.60 -8.03
CA ASP A 222 19.20 -7.25 -7.12
C ASP A 222 18.74 -8.65 -6.70
N ARG A 223 17.43 -8.82 -6.45
CA ARG A 223 16.85 -10.14 -6.12
C ARG A 223 16.96 -11.11 -7.29
N ALA A 224 16.70 -10.64 -8.51
CA ALA A 224 16.82 -11.44 -9.71
C ALA A 224 18.28 -11.81 -10.00
N LEU A 225 19.20 -10.85 -9.85
CA LEU A 225 20.64 -11.08 -9.97
C LEU A 225 21.11 -12.14 -8.98
N ALA A 226 20.76 -12.01 -7.70
CA ALA A 226 21.11 -12.97 -6.66
C ALA A 226 20.53 -14.38 -6.91
N ALA A 227 19.38 -14.46 -7.58
CA ALA A 227 18.76 -15.72 -7.97
C ALA A 227 19.28 -16.30 -9.30
N GLY A 228 20.13 -15.58 -10.04
CA GLY A 228 20.56 -15.97 -11.39
C GLY A 228 19.41 -16.03 -12.41
N ARG A 229 18.37 -15.21 -12.21
CA ARG A 229 17.14 -15.16 -13.03
C ARG A 229 16.91 -13.74 -13.55
N LYS A 230 16.00 -13.61 -14.50
CA LYS A 230 15.40 -12.30 -14.83
C LYS A 230 14.23 -11.99 -13.91
N ALA A 231 14.02 -10.73 -13.57
CA ALA A 231 12.88 -10.28 -12.77
C ALA A 231 11.62 -10.11 -13.65
N TYR A 232 10.52 -10.71 -13.18
CA TYR A 232 9.16 -10.35 -13.58
C TYR A 232 8.61 -9.40 -12.52
N VAL A 233 8.61 -8.11 -12.81
CA VAL A 233 8.17 -7.06 -11.88
C VAL A 233 6.69 -6.79 -12.09
N TYR A 234 5.87 -7.17 -11.11
CA TYR A 234 4.44 -6.91 -11.10
C TYR A 234 4.13 -5.62 -10.32
N VAL A 235 3.64 -4.62 -11.05
CA VAL A 235 3.39 -3.26 -10.57
C VAL A 235 1.89 -3.00 -10.47
N VAL A 236 1.45 -2.63 -9.27
CA VAL A 236 0.12 -2.04 -9.04
C VAL A 236 0.24 -0.53 -8.84
N GLY A 237 -0.90 0.17 -8.78
CA GLY A 237 -0.91 1.60 -8.51
C GLY A 237 -0.68 1.90 -7.02
N PHE A 238 0.50 2.42 -6.66
CA PHE A 238 0.74 2.93 -5.30
C PHE A 238 0.15 4.34 -5.18
N GLY A 239 -0.88 4.52 -4.36
CA GLY A 239 -1.54 5.82 -4.19
C GLY A 239 -2.40 6.30 -5.36
N LEU A 240 -2.86 5.37 -6.20
CA LEU A 240 -3.82 5.66 -7.28
C LEU A 240 -5.28 5.34 -6.92
N GLY A 241 -5.51 4.79 -5.72
CA GLY A 241 -6.84 4.52 -5.16
C GLY A 241 -7.37 5.70 -4.33
N VAL A 242 -7.72 5.45 -3.07
CA VAL A 242 -8.28 6.46 -2.14
C VAL A 242 -7.35 7.66 -1.90
N TRP A 243 -6.05 7.51 -2.16
CA TRP A 243 -5.06 8.59 -2.04
C TRP A 243 -4.99 9.49 -3.28
N LYS A 244 -5.73 9.20 -4.36
CA LYS A 244 -5.70 10.01 -5.58
C LYS A 244 -6.53 11.29 -5.44
N VAL A 245 -5.95 12.43 -5.81
CA VAL A 245 -6.60 13.75 -5.85
C VAL A 245 -6.67 14.34 -7.26
N ASP A 246 -5.79 13.94 -8.18
CA ASP A 246 -5.72 14.47 -9.55
C ASP A 246 -5.77 13.36 -10.62
N ASN A 247 -6.47 13.61 -11.73
CA ASN A 247 -6.63 12.65 -12.83
C ASN A 247 -5.35 12.40 -13.63
N ALA A 248 -4.35 13.26 -13.53
CA ALA A 248 -3.04 13.07 -14.15
C ALA A 248 -2.17 12.05 -13.39
N GLN A 249 -2.49 11.71 -12.13
CA GLN A 249 -1.65 10.84 -11.30
C GLN A 249 -1.27 9.49 -11.92
N PRO A 250 -2.18 8.71 -12.54
CA PRO A 250 -1.81 7.44 -13.16
C PRO A 250 -0.79 7.61 -14.29
N ARG A 251 -0.96 8.67 -15.11
CA ARG A 251 -0.01 9.00 -16.18
C ARG A 251 1.35 9.37 -15.60
N LEU A 252 1.37 10.30 -14.65
CA LEU A 252 2.60 10.80 -14.03
C LEU A 252 3.35 9.68 -13.28
N TYR A 253 2.61 8.78 -12.64
CA TYR A 253 3.15 7.59 -11.96
C TYR A 253 3.92 6.70 -12.94
N VAL A 254 3.34 6.40 -14.11
CA VAL A 254 4.01 5.56 -15.11
C VAL A 254 5.11 6.30 -15.86
N GLU A 255 4.98 7.62 -16.05
CA GLU A 255 6.08 8.46 -16.54
C GLU A 255 7.30 8.40 -15.61
N ALA A 256 7.08 8.36 -14.29
CA ALA A 256 8.17 8.14 -13.33
C ALA A 256 8.91 6.81 -13.55
N PHE A 257 8.21 5.73 -13.93
CA PHE A 257 8.88 4.48 -14.35
C PHE A 257 9.69 4.66 -15.64
N ALA A 258 9.15 5.36 -16.63
CA ALA A 258 9.85 5.60 -17.89
C ALA A 258 11.15 6.39 -17.67
N GLU A 259 11.10 7.42 -16.82
CA GLU A 259 12.28 8.17 -16.42
C GLU A 259 13.27 7.26 -15.65
N ALA A 260 12.78 6.39 -14.75
CA ALA A 260 13.64 5.49 -13.97
C ALA A 260 14.38 4.47 -14.80
N LEU A 261 13.70 3.89 -15.78
CA LEU A 261 14.32 3.01 -16.76
C LEU A 261 15.41 3.75 -17.55
N GLY A 262 15.19 5.03 -17.88
CA GLY A 262 16.21 5.86 -18.54
C GLY A 262 17.44 6.09 -17.67
N ASP A 263 17.25 6.62 -16.47
CA ASP A 263 18.32 7.09 -15.58
C ASP A 263 19.11 5.92 -14.96
N LEU A 264 18.40 4.95 -14.37
CA LEU A 264 19.01 3.78 -13.72
C LEU A 264 19.48 2.73 -14.73
N GLY A 265 18.80 2.63 -15.88
CA GLY A 265 19.19 1.71 -16.93
C GLY A 265 20.51 2.10 -17.58
N THR A 266 20.72 3.39 -17.84
CA THR A 266 21.97 3.91 -18.44
C THR A 266 23.19 3.69 -17.55
N SER A 267 23.00 3.65 -16.22
CA SER A 267 24.07 3.36 -15.26
C SER A 267 24.35 1.85 -15.09
N GLY A 268 23.64 0.98 -15.83
CA GLY A 268 23.77 -0.47 -15.74
C GLY A 268 23.04 -1.11 -14.56
N GLY A 269 22.30 -0.32 -13.77
CA GLY A 269 21.68 -0.77 -12.53
C GLY A 269 20.47 -1.69 -12.68
N LEU A 270 20.02 -1.97 -13.92
CA LEU A 270 18.77 -2.71 -14.20
C LEU A 270 18.96 -3.93 -15.12
N GLY A 271 20.19 -4.45 -15.23
CA GLY A 271 20.54 -5.54 -16.15
C GLY A 271 19.82 -6.86 -15.93
N SER A 272 19.24 -7.11 -14.75
CA SER A 272 18.50 -8.33 -14.41
C SER A 272 16.99 -8.20 -14.56
N LEU A 273 16.47 -7.04 -15.00
CA LEU A 273 15.05 -6.92 -15.34
C LEU A 273 14.73 -7.72 -16.61
N GLY A 274 13.57 -8.39 -16.62
CA GLY A 274 13.05 -9.15 -17.76
C GLY A 274 11.71 -8.61 -18.25
N THR A 275 10.72 -8.58 -17.36
CA THR A 275 9.36 -8.10 -17.67
C THR A 275 8.89 -7.11 -16.61
N LEU A 276 8.20 -6.05 -17.05
CA LEU A 276 7.51 -5.07 -16.21
C LEU A 276 6.01 -5.09 -16.56
N GLU A 277 5.18 -5.61 -15.66
CA GLU A 277 3.74 -5.69 -15.83
C GLU A 277 3.04 -4.62 -14.99
N PHE A 278 2.41 -3.64 -15.64
CA PHE A 278 1.51 -2.68 -15.00
C PHE A 278 0.10 -3.26 -14.96
N ALA A 279 -0.35 -3.66 -13.79
CA ALA A 279 -1.65 -4.31 -13.60
C ALA A 279 -2.65 -3.36 -12.94
N TRP A 280 -3.88 -3.38 -13.45
CA TRP A 280 -5.00 -2.59 -12.91
C TRP A 280 -4.79 -1.06 -12.95
N ILE A 281 -3.95 -0.57 -13.88
CA ILE A 281 -3.72 0.86 -14.09
C ILE A 281 -4.23 1.25 -15.47
N ASP A 282 -5.25 2.11 -15.50
CA ASP A 282 -5.78 2.65 -16.75
C ASP A 282 -4.93 3.81 -17.25
N LEU A 283 -4.43 3.68 -18.49
CA LEU A 283 -3.45 4.60 -19.06
C LEU A 283 -3.78 4.93 -20.52
N PRO A 284 -3.57 6.19 -20.95
CA PRO A 284 -3.57 6.54 -22.36
C PRO A 284 -2.53 5.75 -23.15
N ALA A 285 -2.84 5.41 -24.41
CA ALA A 285 -1.92 4.66 -25.27
C ALA A 285 -0.57 5.38 -25.51
N THR A 286 -0.55 6.71 -25.42
CA THR A 286 0.69 7.51 -25.50
C THR A 286 1.63 7.21 -24.35
N THR A 287 1.13 7.17 -23.12
CA THR A 287 1.90 6.84 -21.92
C THR A 287 2.36 5.38 -21.93
N GLN A 288 1.50 4.46 -22.38
CA GLN A 288 1.88 3.05 -22.55
C GLN A 288 3.07 2.90 -23.51
N ARG A 289 3.05 3.60 -24.65
CA ARG A 289 4.18 3.60 -25.60
C ARG A 289 5.44 4.18 -24.98
N GLN A 290 5.35 5.31 -24.29
CA GLN A 290 6.52 5.96 -23.69
C GLN A 290 7.30 5.05 -22.73
N VAL A 291 6.61 4.36 -21.81
CA VAL A 291 7.29 3.44 -20.89
C VAL A 291 7.77 2.17 -21.59
N THR A 292 7.05 1.70 -22.60
CA THR A 292 7.47 0.55 -23.43
C THR A 292 8.76 0.86 -24.19
N ASP A 293 8.86 2.04 -24.80
CA ASP A 293 10.05 2.47 -25.54
C ASP A 293 11.25 2.67 -24.61
N ALA A 294 11.02 3.19 -23.39
CA ALA A 294 12.06 3.31 -22.37
C ALA A 294 12.59 1.93 -21.92
N ALA A 295 11.69 0.99 -21.65
CA ALA A 295 12.03 -0.38 -21.25
C ALA A 295 12.72 -1.17 -22.37
N ALA A 296 12.29 -1.00 -23.63
CA ALA A 296 12.84 -1.70 -24.79
C ALA A 296 14.34 -1.42 -25.00
N ARG A 297 14.82 -0.22 -24.64
CA ARG A 297 16.25 0.13 -24.68
C ARG A 297 17.11 -0.73 -23.73
N LEU A 298 16.49 -1.32 -22.72
CA LEU A 298 17.12 -2.23 -21.75
C LEU A 298 16.81 -3.71 -22.04
N GLY A 299 16.08 -4.01 -23.12
CA GLY A 299 15.58 -5.35 -23.41
C GLY A 299 14.51 -5.82 -22.42
N VAL A 300 13.82 -4.91 -21.72
CA VAL A 300 12.75 -5.23 -20.77
C VAL A 300 11.40 -5.21 -21.49
N ARG A 301 10.62 -6.28 -21.33
CA ARG A 301 9.26 -6.39 -21.88
C ARG A 301 8.27 -5.63 -21.00
N VAL A 302 7.36 -4.85 -21.59
CA VAL A 302 6.27 -4.19 -20.85
C VAL A 302 4.92 -4.83 -21.15
N LYS A 303 4.11 -5.01 -20.11
CA LYS A 303 2.73 -5.53 -20.21
C LYS A 303 1.77 -4.61 -19.46
N PHE A 304 0.56 -4.50 -19.97
CA PHE A 304 -0.57 -3.87 -19.29
C PHE A 304 -1.66 -4.92 -19.15
N SER A 305 -2.13 -5.17 -17.93
CA SER A 305 -3.05 -6.28 -17.70
C SER A 305 -4.03 -6.01 -16.55
N ARG A 306 -4.92 -6.98 -16.33
CA ARG A 306 -5.76 -7.12 -15.14
C ARG A 306 -5.51 -8.49 -14.49
N ARG A 307 -4.28 -9.00 -14.58
CA ARG A 307 -3.89 -10.30 -14.00
C ARG A 307 -3.89 -10.21 -12.47
N ASN A 308 -4.10 -11.32 -11.77
CA ASN A 308 -3.89 -11.38 -10.32
C ASN A 308 -2.38 -11.47 -10.00
N PRO A 309 -1.91 -10.90 -8.87
CA PRO A 309 -0.48 -10.72 -8.60
C PRO A 309 0.38 -11.98 -8.74
N ALA A 310 -0.04 -13.08 -8.09
CA ALA A 310 0.68 -14.35 -8.08
C ALA A 310 0.10 -15.40 -9.02
N ALA A 311 -0.80 -15.06 -9.94
CA ALA A 311 -1.24 -16.03 -10.95
C ALA A 311 -0.04 -16.63 -11.70
N LYS A 312 -0.12 -17.90 -12.08
CA LYS A 312 1.02 -18.65 -12.64
C LYS A 312 1.62 -17.95 -13.88
N LEU A 313 2.94 -17.81 -13.92
CA LEU A 313 3.63 -17.28 -15.10
C LEU A 313 3.70 -18.35 -16.20
N ALA A 314 3.53 -17.92 -17.45
CA ALA A 314 3.44 -18.82 -18.60
C ALA A 314 4.39 -18.41 -19.73
N GLY A 315 4.73 -19.36 -20.60
CA GLY A 315 5.56 -19.11 -21.78
C GLY A 315 6.98 -18.69 -21.44
N GLU A 316 7.50 -17.67 -22.12
CA GLU A 316 8.86 -17.14 -21.95
C GLU A 316 9.14 -16.55 -20.55
N GLU A 317 8.10 -16.38 -19.73
CA GLU A 317 8.17 -15.74 -18.42
C GLU A 317 8.20 -16.76 -17.28
N THR A 318 7.95 -18.04 -17.55
CA THR A 318 7.86 -19.11 -16.53
C THR A 318 9.14 -19.21 -15.67
N ASP A 319 10.30 -18.97 -16.26
CA ASP A 319 11.58 -19.03 -15.55
C ASP A 319 12.00 -17.69 -14.91
N GLN A 320 11.19 -16.63 -15.01
CA GLN A 320 11.48 -15.35 -14.36
C GLN A 320 11.11 -15.35 -12.86
N LEU A 321 11.89 -14.65 -12.05
CA LEU A 321 11.59 -14.43 -10.64
C LEU A 321 10.43 -13.44 -10.52
N LEU A 322 9.29 -13.90 -10.03
CA LEU A 322 8.17 -13.03 -9.69
C LEU A 322 8.56 -12.11 -8.52
N VAL A 323 8.61 -10.80 -8.80
CA VAL A 323 8.75 -9.72 -7.81
C VAL A 323 7.46 -8.92 -7.84
N LEU A 324 6.60 -9.14 -6.85
CA LEU A 324 5.29 -8.50 -6.78
C LEU A 324 5.30 -7.35 -5.79
N SER A 325 4.67 -6.26 -6.19
CA SER A 325 4.47 -5.10 -5.33
C SER A 325 3.03 -4.98 -4.86
N TYR A 326 2.84 -4.42 -3.68
CA TYR A 326 1.54 -3.99 -3.18
C TYR A 326 1.66 -2.57 -2.59
N ALA A 327 0.57 -1.80 -2.68
CA ALA A 327 0.49 -0.51 -2.00
C ALA A 327 0.40 -0.76 -0.50
N TRP A 328 1.23 -0.08 0.28
CA TRP A 328 1.31 -0.20 1.74
C TRP A 328 1.20 1.17 2.41
N ASP A 329 0.84 1.16 3.68
CA ASP A 329 0.75 2.32 4.57
C ASP A 329 2.02 2.52 5.41
N SER A 330 2.56 3.73 5.40
CA SER A 330 3.79 4.07 6.15
C SER A 330 3.66 4.02 7.67
N ASN A 331 2.43 3.90 8.20
CA ASN A 331 2.13 3.86 9.64
C ASN A 331 1.46 2.56 10.09
N ALA A 332 1.49 1.51 9.27
CA ALA A 332 0.90 0.21 9.61
C ALA A 332 1.94 -0.90 9.49
N PHE A 333 1.75 -2.02 10.19
CA PHE A 333 2.47 -3.23 9.83
C PHE A 333 2.05 -3.72 8.43
N PRO A 334 2.92 -4.45 7.71
CA PRO A 334 2.55 -5.13 6.48
C PRO A 334 1.24 -5.93 6.64
N GLY A 335 0.29 -5.70 5.74
CA GLY A 335 -1.06 -6.28 5.80
C GLY A 335 -2.14 -5.34 6.34
N ASN A 336 -1.78 -4.24 7.02
CA ASN A 336 -2.67 -3.18 7.49
C ASN A 336 -4.00 -3.69 8.08
N GLU A 337 -5.13 -3.59 7.36
CA GLU A 337 -6.45 -3.97 7.84
C GLU A 337 -6.61 -5.48 8.09
N TYR A 338 -5.66 -6.30 7.64
CA TYR A 338 -5.51 -7.71 8.00
C TYR A 338 -5.49 -7.89 9.53
N TRP A 339 -4.76 -7.02 10.24
CA TRP A 339 -4.63 -7.07 11.70
C TRP A 339 -5.94 -6.74 12.44
N LEU A 340 -6.93 -6.21 11.71
CA LEU A 340 -8.29 -5.96 12.18
C LEU A 340 -9.30 -7.02 11.72
N GLY A 341 -8.84 -8.08 11.05
CA GLY A 341 -9.71 -9.10 10.45
C GLY A 341 -10.44 -8.65 9.19
N SER A 342 -10.06 -7.52 8.59
CA SER A 342 -10.66 -7.02 7.35
C SER A 342 -9.88 -7.57 6.14
N LEU A 343 -10.17 -8.81 5.78
CA LEU A 343 -9.34 -9.62 4.88
C LEU A 343 -9.47 -9.28 3.37
N ALA A 344 -10.31 -8.31 3.00
CA ALA A 344 -10.60 -7.99 1.59
C ALA A 344 -10.83 -6.48 1.34
N ALA A 345 -10.39 -5.62 2.27
CA ALA A 345 -10.62 -4.17 2.15
C ALA A 345 -9.77 -3.52 1.04
N SER A 346 -8.50 -3.92 0.94
CA SER A 346 -7.51 -3.25 0.10
C SER A 346 -6.47 -4.25 -0.44
N GLY A 347 -5.41 -3.74 -1.06
CA GLY A 347 -4.28 -4.57 -1.51
C GLY A 347 -3.46 -5.14 -0.35
N ASP A 348 -3.41 -4.44 0.79
CA ASP A 348 -2.68 -4.86 1.99
C ASP A 348 -3.14 -6.20 2.56
N PRO A 349 -4.42 -6.37 2.97
CA PRO A 349 -4.89 -7.64 3.48
C PRO A 349 -4.90 -8.70 2.40
N ALA A 350 -5.09 -8.34 1.11
CA ALA A 350 -4.99 -9.31 0.02
C ALA A 350 -3.58 -9.89 -0.07
N ALA A 351 -2.54 -9.06 0.04
CA ALA A 351 -1.13 -9.46 0.05
C ALA A 351 -0.80 -10.32 1.28
N ALA A 352 -1.29 -9.96 2.47
CA ALA A 352 -1.12 -10.76 3.69
C ALA A 352 -1.87 -12.09 3.62
N CYS A 353 -3.05 -12.12 3.02
CA CYS A 353 -3.85 -13.34 2.91
C CYS A 353 -3.31 -14.32 1.86
N MET A 354 -2.63 -13.83 0.81
CA MET A 354 -2.07 -14.69 -0.22
C MET A 354 -0.66 -15.19 0.12
N SER A 355 0.00 -14.65 1.15
CA SER A 355 1.43 -14.86 1.36
C SER A 355 1.87 -14.78 2.82
N THR A 356 3.12 -15.15 3.09
CA THR A 356 3.73 -15.14 4.43
C THR A 356 4.25 -13.78 4.90
N ILE A 357 3.76 -12.66 4.35
CA ILE A 357 4.28 -11.33 4.73
C ILE A 357 3.86 -10.91 6.15
N SER A 358 2.73 -11.43 6.66
CA SER A 358 2.24 -11.16 8.02
C SER A 358 3.24 -11.62 9.09
N GLU A 359 4.01 -12.67 8.81
CA GLU A 359 5.06 -13.16 9.70
C GLU A 359 6.43 -12.61 9.30
N LEU A 360 6.78 -12.69 8.01
CA LEU A 360 8.16 -12.44 7.57
C LEU A 360 8.53 -10.96 7.55
N HIS A 361 7.58 -10.06 7.26
CA HIS A 361 7.82 -8.62 7.20
C HIS A 361 7.40 -7.91 8.50
N ASN A 362 6.90 -8.66 9.49
CA ASN A 362 6.50 -8.10 10.77
C ASN A 362 7.70 -8.16 11.75
N PRO A 363 8.26 -7.01 12.18
CA PRO A 363 9.43 -6.99 13.05
C PRO A 363 9.16 -7.50 14.48
N VAL A 364 7.90 -7.60 14.90
CA VAL A 364 7.54 -8.21 16.19
C VAL A 364 7.65 -9.74 16.11
N MET A 365 7.21 -10.32 14.99
CA MET A 365 7.26 -11.77 14.77
C MET A 365 8.63 -12.23 14.24
N ASN A 366 9.28 -11.39 13.44
CA ASN A 366 10.61 -11.60 12.88
C ASN A 366 11.55 -10.45 13.31
N PRO A 367 12.11 -10.49 14.53
CA PRO A 367 12.99 -9.42 15.03
C PRO A 367 14.22 -9.17 14.16
N GLY A 368 14.75 -10.21 13.51
CA GLY A 368 15.87 -10.10 12.58
C GLY A 368 15.52 -9.40 11.26
N PHE A 369 14.27 -9.01 11.04
CA PHE A 369 13.87 -8.19 9.90
C PHE A 369 14.54 -6.81 9.95
N LEU A 370 14.58 -6.16 11.12
CA LEU A 370 15.15 -4.82 11.30
C LEU A 370 16.69 -4.79 11.22
N GLU A 371 17.34 -5.94 11.29
CA GLU A 371 18.80 -6.06 11.12
C GLU A 371 19.22 -6.03 9.64
N ARG A 372 18.26 -6.11 8.71
CA ARG A 372 18.50 -6.25 7.27
C ARG A 372 18.13 -4.99 6.48
N ILE A 373 18.59 -3.84 6.96
CA ILE A 373 18.43 -2.56 6.25
C ILE A 373 19.42 -2.50 5.10
N LYS A 374 18.91 -2.29 3.88
CA LYS A 374 19.69 -2.20 2.66
C LYS A 374 19.48 -0.85 1.99
N VAL A 375 20.59 -0.18 1.65
CA VAL A 375 20.56 0.98 0.76
C VAL A 375 20.69 0.45 -0.67
N LEU A 376 19.68 0.71 -1.49
CA LEU A 376 19.70 0.32 -2.90
C LEU A 376 20.47 1.36 -3.71
N GLN A 377 21.35 0.88 -4.57
CA GLN A 377 22.13 1.71 -5.49
C GLN A 377 22.19 0.99 -6.84
N PRO A 378 22.28 1.72 -7.97
CA PRO A 378 22.60 1.10 -9.25
C PRO A 378 23.85 0.25 -9.10
N SER A 379 23.81 -1.00 -9.56
CA SER A 379 24.92 -1.94 -9.50
C SER A 379 26.04 -1.50 -10.46
N ASN A 380 26.77 -0.43 -10.12
CA ASN A 380 28.04 0.02 -10.69
C ASN A 380 28.58 1.22 -9.88
N ARG A 381 29.33 0.92 -8.82
CA ARG A 381 30.48 1.74 -8.38
C ARG A 381 31.62 0.82 -8.02
#